data_AF-A0A6G3QZ20-F1
#
_entry.id   AF-A0A6G3QZ20-F1
#
_cell.length_a   1.000
_cell.length_b   1.000
_cell.length_c   1.000
_cell.angle_alpha   90.00
_cell.angle_beta   90.00
_cell.angle_gamma   90.00
#
_symmetry.space_group_name_H-M   'P 1'
#
loop_
_entity.id
_entity.type
_entity.pdbx_description
1 polymer ?
#
loop_
_entity_poly.entity_id
_entity_poly.type
_entity_poly.pdbx_seq_one_letter_code
_entity_poly.pdbx_strand_id
1 'polypeptide(L)' 'MNDTTVPLVIVDAANVVGSVPDGWWRDRRGAAERLRDRLAADGLPGRPGPLDIVLVVEGAARGVESVPGVRVESA' A
#
# COMPACT_ATOMS: atom_id res chain seq x y z
N MET A 1 -17.57 25.39 7.48
CA MET A 1 -17.06 24.73 6.26
C MET A 1 -16.27 23.54 6.75
N ASN A 2 -16.87 22.36 6.77
CA ASN A 2 -16.13 21.16 7.12
C ASN A 2 -15.19 20.90 5.95
N ASP A 3 -13.93 21.25 6.14
CA ASP A 3 -12.85 20.80 5.27
C ASP A 3 -12.80 19.28 5.42
N THR A 4 -13.64 18.59 4.65
CA THR A 4 -13.79 17.13 4.68
C THR A 4 -12.73 16.56 3.76
N THR A 5 -11.49 17.03 3.92
CA THR A 5 -10.35 16.55 3.16
C THR A 5 -10.04 15.15 3.65
N VAL A 6 -10.35 14.16 2.81
CA VAL A 6 -9.91 12.79 3.03
C VAL A 6 -8.38 12.79 2.98
N PRO A 7 -7.69 12.35 4.05
CA PRO A 7 -6.24 12.32 4.04
C PRO A 7 -5.72 11.39 2.95
N LEU A 8 -4.82 11.92 2.11
CA LEU A 8 -4.01 11.11 1.20
C LEU A 8 -2.85 10.48 1.98
N VAL A 9 -2.74 9.16 1.90
CA VAL A 9 -1.65 8.37 2.48
C VAL A 9 -0.87 7.73 1.34
N ILE A 10 0.41 8.10 1.23
CA ILE A 10 1.33 7.51 0.26
C ILE A 10 2.21 6.52 1.01
N VAL A 11 2.23 5.28 0.55
CA VAL A 11 2.95 4.16 1.14
C VAL A 11 4.04 3.72 0.18
N ASP A 12 5.31 3.78 0.60
CA ASP A 12 6.41 3.13 -0.11
C ASP A 12 6.35 1.62 0.17
N ALA A 13 5.99 0.84 -0.85
CA ALA A 13 5.85 -0.60 -0.70
C ALA A 13 7.17 -1.24 -0.28
N ALA A 14 8.28 -0.92 -0.94
CA ALA A 14 9.57 -1.57 -0.74
C ALA A 14 10.10 -1.34 0.68
N ASN A 15 9.94 -0.10 1.19
CA ASN A 15 10.28 0.22 2.56
C ASN A 15 9.42 -0.57 3.57
N VAL A 16 8.10 -0.66 3.34
CA VAL A 16 7.18 -1.32 4.26
C VAL A 16 7.38 -2.84 4.28
N VAL A 17 7.42 -3.53 3.13
CA VAL A 17 7.72 -4.98 3.12
C VAL A 17 9.13 -5.27 3.61
N GLY A 18 10.09 -4.37 3.39
CA GLY A 18 11.45 -4.48 3.89
C GLY A 18 11.58 -4.45 5.42
N SER A 19 10.55 -3.97 6.14
CA SER A 19 10.60 -3.84 7.60
C SER A 19 10.50 -5.17 8.37
N VAL A 20 10.06 -6.25 7.72
CA VAL A 20 9.91 -7.58 8.32
C VAL A 20 10.71 -8.61 7.50
N PRO A 21 11.62 -9.38 8.10
CA PRO A 21 12.43 -10.37 7.39
C PRO A 21 11.65 -11.67 7.11
N ASP A 22 10.52 -11.56 6.42
CA ASP A 22 9.59 -12.66 6.12
C ASP A 22 9.91 -13.44 4.83
N GLY A 23 11.02 -13.13 4.17
CA GLY A 23 11.39 -13.73 2.88
C GLY A 23 10.93 -12.95 1.65
N TRP A 24 10.38 -11.74 1.79
CA TRP A 24 9.86 -10.89 0.69
C TRP A 24 10.76 -10.80 -0.54
N TRP A 25 12.10 -10.87 -0.37
CA TRP A 25 13.05 -10.75 -1.48
C TRP A 25 12.92 -11.86 -2.53
N ARG A 26 12.35 -13.02 -2.17
CA ARG A 26 12.11 -14.15 -3.09
C ARG A 26 10.93 -13.90 -4.03
N ASP A 27 9.97 -13.09 -3.60
CA ASP A 27 8.75 -12.76 -4.34
C ASP A 27 8.32 -11.34 -3.99
N ARG A 28 8.98 -10.36 -4.62
CA ARG A 28 8.74 -8.93 -4.35
C ARG A 28 7.34 -8.51 -4.75
N ARG A 29 6.85 -9.03 -5.88
CA ARG A 29 5.50 -8.73 -6.38
C ARG A 29 4.45 -9.26 -5.41
N GLY A 30 4.50 -10.53 -5.05
CA GLY A 30 3.53 -11.09 -4.12
C GLY A 30 3.62 -10.47 -2.72
N ALA A 31 4.80 -10.03 -2.28
CA ALA A 31 4.93 -9.26 -1.03
C ALA A 31 4.17 -7.93 -1.09
N ALA A 32 4.30 -7.19 -2.20
CA ALA A 32 3.55 -5.95 -2.42
C ALA A 32 2.03 -6.19 -2.57
N GLU A 33 1.60 -7.26 -3.26
CA GLU A 33 0.18 -7.65 -3.34
C GLU A 33 -0.40 -7.95 -1.95
N ARG A 34 0.31 -8.71 -1.12
CA ARG A 34 -0.12 -8.98 0.27
C ARG A 34 -0.17 -7.73 1.14
N LEU A 35 0.68 -6.74 0.90
CA LEU A 35 0.60 -5.44 1.57
C LEU A 35 -0.62 -4.65 1.10
N ARG A 36 -0.84 -4.54 -0.21
CA ARG A 36 -2.01 -3.89 -0.82
C ARG A 36 -3.31 -4.46 -0.26
N ASP A 37 -3.43 -5.79 -0.22
CA ASP A 37 -4.67 -6.46 0.18
C ASP A 37 -4.98 -6.25 1.66
N ARG A 38 -3.96 -6.22 2.54
CA ARG A 38 -4.13 -5.86 3.95
C ARG A 38 -4.56 -4.40 4.13
N LEU A 39 -3.95 -3.47 3.40
CA LEU A 39 -4.35 -2.06 3.43
C LEU A 39 -5.80 -1.86 2.96
N ALA A 40 -6.23 -2.60 1.93
CA ALA A 40 -7.59 -2.55 1.42
C ALA A 40 -8.62 -3.14 2.40
N ALA A 41 -8.27 -4.23 3.09
CA ALA A 41 -9.15 -4.90 4.04
C ALA A 41 -9.24 -4.17 5.39
N ASP A 42 -8.10 -3.77 5.93
CA ASP A 42 -7.98 -3.34 7.33
C ASP A 42 -7.72 -1.82 7.47
N GLY A 43 -7.39 -1.12 6.38
CA GLY A 43 -6.98 0.28 6.42
C GLY A 43 -5.62 0.47 7.10
N LEU A 44 -5.39 1.65 7.69
CA LEU A 44 -4.20 1.93 8.50
C LEU A 44 -4.50 1.77 10.00
N PRO A 45 -3.75 0.92 10.73
CA PRO A 45 -3.86 0.82 12.18
C PRO A 45 -3.68 2.20 12.85
N GLY A 46 -4.56 2.52 13.80
CA GLY A 46 -4.51 3.78 14.54
C GLY A 46 -4.98 5.00 13.76
N ARG A 47 -5.45 4.85 12.51
CA ARG A 47 -5.95 5.95 11.69
C ARG A 47 -7.36 5.65 11.15
N PRO A 48 -8.40 5.80 11.98
CA PRO A 48 -9.77 5.53 11.59
C PRO A 48 -10.31 6.58 10.61
N GLY A 49 -11.25 6.18 9.77
CA GLY A 49 -11.91 7.04 8.79
C GLY A 49 -11.56 6.68 7.35
N PRO A 50 -12.22 7.31 6.37
CA PRO A 50 -11.85 7.14 4.98
C PRO A 50 -10.43 7.69 4.76
N LEU A 51 -9.61 6.93 4.04
CA LEU A 51 -8.27 7.32 3.59
C LEU A 51 -8.21 7.12 2.08
N ASP A 52 -7.58 8.06 1.37
CA ASP A 52 -7.16 7.83 -0.01
C ASP A 52 -5.75 7.23 0.06
N ILE A 53 -5.61 5.94 -0.26
CA ILE A 53 -4.35 5.21 -0.11
C ILE A 53 -3.72 5.02 -1.49
N VAL A 54 -2.46 5.44 -1.61
CA VAL A 54 -1.59 5.16 -2.75
C VAL A 54 -0.44 4.28 -2.29
N LEU A 55 -0.34 3.08 -2.87
CA LEU A 55 0.81 2.20 -2.71
C LEU A 55 1.77 2.42 -3.89
N VAL A 56 2.96 2.90 -3.60
CA VAL A 56 4.01 3.11 -4.59
C VAL A 56 4.87 1.85 -4.67
N VAL A 57 4.95 1.26 -5.86
CA VAL A 57 5.76 0.07 -6.15
C VAL A 57 6.93 0.41 -7.07
N GLU A 58 8.01 -0.35 -6.95
CA GLU A 58 9.22 -0.18 -7.75
C GLU A 58 9.83 -1.53 -8.15
N GLY A 59 10.77 -1.49 -9.10
CA GLY A 59 11.57 -2.64 -9.51
C GLY A 59 10.74 -3.87 -9.86
N ALA A 60 11.05 -5.02 -9.23
CA ALA A 60 10.39 -6.29 -9.51
C ALA A 60 8.94 -6.39 -9.01
N ALA A 61 8.45 -5.37 -8.27
CA ALA A 61 7.04 -5.26 -7.88
C ALA A 61 6.23 -4.40 -8.86
N ARG A 62 6.82 -3.87 -9.95
CA ARG A 62 6.04 -3.25 -11.02
C ARG A 62 5.03 -4.25 -11.60
N GLY A 63 3.83 -3.78 -11.93
CA GLY A 63 2.72 -4.60 -12.44
C GLY A 63 1.80 -5.17 -11.35
N VAL A 64 1.94 -4.75 -10.09
CA VAL A 64 0.89 -4.92 -9.09
C VAL A 64 -0.28 -4.01 -9.46
N GLU A 65 -1.47 -4.59 -9.55
CA GLU A 65 -2.69 -3.89 -9.94
C GLU A 65 -3.34 -3.16 -8.75
N SER A 66 -4.11 -2.11 -9.03
CA SER A 66 -4.95 -1.46 -8.02
C SER A 66 -6.13 -2.34 -7.61
N VAL A 67 -6.66 -2.10 -6.41
CA VAL A 67 -7.89 -2.74 -5.89
C VAL A 67 -8.80 -1.68 -5.25
N PRO A 68 -10.10 -1.94 -5.05
CA PRO A 68 -10.95 -1.03 -4.29
C PRO A 68 -10.32 -0.69 -2.93
N GLY A 69 -10.17 0.61 -2.65
CA GLY A 69 -9.57 1.12 -1.41
C GLY A 69 -8.06 1.40 -1.48
N VAL A 70 -7.33 0.87 -2.47
CA VAL A 70 -5.88 1.12 -2.63
C VAL A 70 -5.51 1.28 -4.10
N ARG A 71 -5.07 2.49 -4.47
CA ARG A 71 -4.48 2.77 -5.77
C ARG A 71 -3.01 2.41 -5.76
N VAL A 72 -2.52 1.82 -6.84
CA VAL A 72 -1.13 1.43 -7.01
C VAL A 72 -0.49 2.28 -8.10
N GLU A 73 0.67 2.87 -7.80
CA GLU A 73 1.45 3.68 -8.72
C GLU A 73 2.86 3.09 -8.85
N SER A 74 3.41 3.06 -10.06
CA SER A 74 4.80 2.62 -10.29
C SER A 74 5.72 3.84 -10.37
N ALA A 75 6.69 3.95 -9.46
CA ALA A 75 7.76 4.96 -9.50
C ALA A 75 8.81 4.64 -10.56
#